data_AF-A0A7Z7G5Y4-F1
#
_entry.id   AF-A0A7Z7G5Y4-F1
#
_cell.length_a   1.000
_cell.length_b   1.000
_cell.length_c   1.000
_cell.angle_alpha   90.00
_cell.angle_beta   90.00
_cell.angle_gamma   90.00
#
_symmetry.space_group_name_H-M   'P 1'
#
loop_
_entity.id
_entity.type
_entity.pdbx_description
1 polymer ?
#
loop_
_entity_poly.entity_id
_entity_poly.type
_entity_poly.pdbx_seq_one_letter_code
_entity_poly.pdbx_strand_id
1 'polypeptide(L)'
;MTKPAIIHEDQDSFFYNLRFMLIVCVLAGNALEPIITRFAGAEALFLWIYTFHMPLFVWVTGYFARHTLKGASGRNVLIQIALQYLLFQSLYAIMDFTVFHTPHMRLSFFAPYLLLWFLASHFCWRLLLRLTLSWKPLYRLLVAVMLGVCAGYLPMDGFWLSFSRTFVFLPFFVIGYDYGASIRSRLRSGWGRRIAATLSAALLGWIGLGAFNISPGWLLGSMTYAELGHHEWFAGIYRLGIYALEIGSGALFLAWVPSLTSRLTDLGRRTLYVFLLHGFLVRLAVWSGVYNYIETSLYIPVIVSIALLFAITLAHPAVRHAFRPLIEPDISRVHFNRQGGLKRPASWFR
;
A
#
# COMPACT_ATOMS: atom_id res chain seq x y z
N MET A 1 4.06 -5.72 -40.08
CA MET A 1 4.69 -5.83 -38.74
C MET A 1 3.78 -5.16 -37.71
N THR A 2 2.81 -5.89 -37.17
CA THR A 2 1.80 -5.38 -36.23
C THR A 2 1.91 -6.16 -34.92
N LYS A 3 2.85 -5.76 -34.05
CA LYS A 3 2.93 -6.26 -32.67
C LYS A 3 3.60 -5.22 -31.76
N PRO A 4 2.81 -4.29 -31.20
CA PRO A 4 3.08 -3.88 -29.81
C PRO A 4 1.83 -3.79 -28.91
N ALA A 5 0.60 -3.78 -29.42
CA ALA A 5 -0.59 -3.49 -28.61
C ALA A 5 -0.93 -4.61 -27.60
N ILE A 6 -0.87 -5.88 -28.02
CA ILE A 6 -1.32 -7.03 -27.20
C ILE A 6 -0.41 -7.25 -25.98
N ILE A 7 0.90 -6.95 -26.09
CA ILE A 7 1.88 -7.16 -25.00
C ILE A 7 1.68 -6.13 -23.88
N HIS A 8 1.34 -4.89 -24.23
CA HIS A 8 1.04 -3.85 -23.24
C HIS A 8 -0.24 -4.15 -22.46
N GLU A 9 -1.27 -4.67 -23.14
CA GLU A 9 -2.54 -5.00 -22.52
C GLU A 9 -2.43 -6.18 -21.53
N ASP A 10 -1.60 -7.18 -21.83
CA ASP A 10 -1.31 -8.31 -20.94
C ASP A 10 -0.50 -7.89 -19.69
N GLN A 11 0.48 -6.98 -19.85
CA GLN A 11 1.24 -6.48 -18.70
C GLN A 11 0.38 -5.67 -17.73
N ASP A 12 -0.38 -4.70 -18.23
CA ASP A 12 -1.21 -3.87 -17.37
C ASP A 12 -2.33 -4.70 -16.70
N SER A 13 -2.87 -5.71 -17.40
CA SER A 13 -3.87 -6.62 -16.86
C SER A 13 -3.36 -7.42 -15.67
N PHE A 14 -2.12 -7.92 -15.74
CA PHE A 14 -1.47 -8.56 -14.60
C PHE A 14 -1.38 -7.64 -13.38
N PHE A 15 -0.95 -6.38 -13.58
CA PHE A 15 -0.80 -5.43 -12.48
C PHE A 15 -2.16 -5.01 -11.88
N TYR A 16 -3.22 -4.92 -12.68
CA TYR A 16 -4.57 -4.71 -12.17
C TYR A 16 -5.09 -5.91 -11.37
N ASN A 17 -4.89 -7.14 -11.87
CA ASN A 17 -5.23 -8.37 -11.17
C ASN A 17 -4.52 -8.44 -9.82
N LEU A 18 -3.22 -8.16 -9.80
CA LEU A 18 -2.40 -8.11 -8.59
C LEU A 18 -2.93 -7.05 -7.62
N ARG A 19 -3.23 -5.82 -8.07
CA ARG A 19 -3.81 -4.78 -7.19
C ARG A 19 -5.08 -5.24 -6.51
N PHE A 20 -5.96 -5.95 -7.24
CA PHE A 20 -7.18 -6.45 -6.64
C PHE A 20 -6.91 -7.54 -5.61
N MET A 21 -6.05 -8.52 -5.92
CA MET A 21 -5.68 -9.55 -4.95
C MET A 21 -5.05 -8.95 -3.69
N LEU A 22 -4.19 -7.95 -3.85
CA LEU A 22 -3.55 -7.27 -2.73
C LEU A 22 -4.55 -6.44 -1.90
N ILE A 23 -5.52 -5.76 -2.52
CA ILE A 23 -6.53 -5.02 -1.73
C ILE A 23 -7.44 -5.95 -0.95
N VAL A 24 -7.72 -7.15 -1.47
CA VAL A 24 -8.40 -8.22 -0.71
C VAL A 24 -7.53 -8.63 0.49
N CYS A 25 -6.22 -8.84 0.29
CA CYS A 25 -5.30 -9.14 1.39
C CYS A 25 -5.25 -8.03 2.45
N VAL A 26 -5.23 -6.75 2.04
CA VAL A 26 -5.32 -5.61 2.98
C VAL A 26 -6.61 -5.70 3.80
N LEU A 27 -7.74 -5.95 3.14
CA LEU A 27 -9.03 -6.00 3.82
C LEU A 27 -9.12 -7.20 4.77
N ALA A 28 -8.62 -8.37 4.36
CA ALA A 28 -8.52 -9.54 5.21
C ALA A 28 -7.59 -9.30 6.40
N GLY A 29 -6.42 -8.68 6.20
CA GLY A 29 -5.50 -8.34 7.28
C GLY A 29 -6.13 -7.43 8.34
N ASN A 30 -6.79 -6.35 7.92
CA ASN A 30 -7.48 -5.43 8.83
C ASN A 30 -8.70 -6.09 9.52
N ALA A 31 -9.40 -7.02 8.85
CA ALA A 31 -10.50 -7.75 9.46
C ALA A 31 -10.03 -8.82 10.46
N LEU A 32 -8.82 -9.36 10.30
CA LEU A 32 -8.24 -10.34 11.21
C LEU A 32 -7.53 -9.68 12.41
N GLU A 33 -7.02 -8.46 12.25
CA GLU A 33 -6.25 -7.72 13.26
C GLU A 33 -6.87 -7.76 14.68
N PRO A 34 -8.19 -7.57 14.88
CA PRO A 34 -8.78 -7.59 16.23
C PRO A 34 -8.76 -8.96 16.93
N ILE A 35 -8.49 -10.05 16.20
CA ILE A 35 -8.55 -11.42 16.73
C ILE A 35 -7.22 -12.17 16.64
N ILE A 36 -6.14 -11.51 16.19
CA ILE A 36 -4.83 -12.17 16.06
C ILE A 36 -4.28 -12.69 17.40
N THR A 37 -4.53 -11.98 18.50
CA THR A 37 -4.09 -12.39 19.84
C THR A 37 -4.94 -13.51 20.45
N ARG A 38 -6.11 -13.78 19.86
CA ARG A 38 -7.08 -14.79 20.35
C ARG A 38 -6.92 -16.13 19.66
N PHE A 39 -6.48 -16.14 18.39
CA PHE A 39 -6.37 -17.35 17.59
C PHE A 39 -5.06 -17.37 16.81
N ALA A 40 -4.20 -18.37 17.10
CA ALA A 40 -2.93 -18.56 16.39
C ALA A 40 -3.08 -18.69 14.86
N GLY A 41 -4.19 -19.27 14.39
CA GLY A 41 -4.49 -19.32 12.95
C GLY A 41 -4.73 -17.94 12.33
N ALA A 42 -5.34 -17.01 13.07
CA ALA A 42 -5.56 -15.64 12.61
C ALA A 42 -4.25 -14.87 12.59
N GLU A 43 -3.42 -15.02 13.62
CA GLU A 43 -2.07 -14.46 13.67
C GLU A 43 -1.20 -14.98 12.51
N ALA A 44 -1.19 -16.29 12.27
CA ALA A 44 -0.39 -16.88 11.20
C ALA A 44 -0.80 -16.37 9.82
N LEU A 45 -2.11 -16.29 9.56
CA LEU A 45 -2.63 -15.75 8.31
C LEU A 45 -2.33 -14.25 8.17
N PHE A 46 -2.46 -13.50 9.25
CA PHE A 46 -2.09 -12.08 9.31
C PHE A 46 -0.60 -11.89 8.99
N LEU A 47 0.30 -12.57 9.70
CA LEU A 47 1.75 -12.48 9.47
C LEU A 47 2.11 -12.87 8.04
N TRP A 48 1.56 -13.98 7.53
CA TRP A 48 1.78 -14.41 6.14
C TRP A 48 1.36 -13.33 5.15
N ILE A 49 0.16 -12.76 5.29
CA ILE A 49 -0.30 -11.63 4.46
C ILE A 49 0.70 -10.46 4.56
N TYR A 50 1.12 -10.08 5.76
CA TYR A 50 2.03 -8.97 6.02
C TYR A 50 3.45 -9.16 5.46
N THR A 51 3.90 -10.39 5.23
CA THR A 51 5.20 -10.62 4.57
C THR A 51 5.25 -10.11 3.13
N PHE A 52 4.15 -10.17 2.36
CA PHE A 52 4.20 -9.81 0.94
C PHE A 52 3.26 -8.67 0.55
N HIS A 53 2.12 -8.48 1.23
CA HIS A 53 1.06 -7.65 0.66
C HIS A 53 1.43 -6.17 0.63
N MET A 54 1.96 -5.58 1.72
CA MET A 54 2.38 -4.18 1.75
C MET A 54 3.52 -3.92 0.76
N PRO A 55 4.64 -4.68 0.79
CA PRO A 55 5.72 -4.54 -0.18
C PRO A 55 5.25 -4.62 -1.63
N LEU A 56 4.41 -5.62 -1.96
CA LEU A 56 3.88 -5.76 -3.32
C LEU A 56 2.91 -4.63 -3.67
N PHE A 57 2.08 -4.16 -2.75
CA PHE A 57 1.14 -3.07 -3.02
C PHE A 57 1.87 -1.76 -3.31
N VAL A 58 2.95 -1.49 -2.57
CA VAL A 58 3.87 -0.39 -2.81
C VAL A 58 4.58 -0.56 -4.15
N TRP A 59 5.07 -1.76 -4.45
CA TRP A 59 5.72 -2.09 -5.73
C TRP A 59 4.79 -1.84 -6.93
N VAL A 60 3.54 -2.30 -6.88
CA VAL A 60 2.59 -2.05 -7.96
C VAL A 60 2.23 -0.58 -8.08
N THR A 61 2.14 0.14 -6.97
CA THR A 61 1.90 1.59 -6.98
C THR A 61 3.06 2.33 -7.64
N GLY A 62 4.30 1.89 -7.40
CA GLY A 62 5.50 2.38 -8.10
C GLY A 62 5.44 2.14 -9.61
N TYR A 63 5.02 0.95 -10.05
CA TYR A 63 4.84 0.63 -11.48
C TYR A 63 3.88 1.62 -12.18
N PHE A 64 2.70 1.86 -11.60
CA PHE A 64 1.73 2.81 -12.17
C PHE A 64 2.18 4.28 -12.09
N ALA A 65 3.09 4.62 -11.19
CA ALA A 65 3.64 5.98 -11.11
C ALA A 65 4.49 6.35 -12.33
N ARG A 66 5.02 5.37 -13.08
CA ARG A 66 5.88 5.57 -14.26
C ARG A 66 5.30 6.51 -15.31
N HIS A 67 4.01 6.36 -15.59
CA HIS A 67 3.32 7.11 -16.64
C HIS A 67 2.84 8.50 -16.19
N THR A 68 2.85 8.77 -14.88
CA THR A 68 2.19 9.95 -14.29
C THR A 68 3.13 10.75 -13.40
N LEU A 69 4.45 10.60 -13.55
CA LEU A 69 5.40 11.26 -12.65
C LEU A 69 5.74 12.71 -13.07
N LYS A 70 5.69 13.03 -14.38
CA LYS A 70 6.09 14.32 -14.94
C LYS A 70 4.90 15.15 -15.43
N GLY A 71 5.13 16.45 -15.61
CA GLY A 71 4.19 17.38 -16.24
C GLY A 71 2.91 17.64 -15.44
N ALA A 72 1.89 18.17 -16.13
CA ALA A 72 0.60 18.50 -15.54
C ALA A 72 -0.12 17.27 -14.97
N SER A 73 -0.02 16.11 -15.64
CA SER A 73 -0.57 14.84 -15.18
C SER A 73 -0.05 14.47 -13.78
N GLY A 74 1.27 14.54 -13.57
CA GLY A 74 1.83 14.25 -12.26
C GLY A 74 1.45 15.24 -11.18
N ARG A 75 1.33 16.54 -11.50
CA ARG A 75 0.84 17.53 -10.55
C ARG A 75 -0.60 17.23 -10.14
N ASN A 76 -1.45 16.89 -11.10
CA ASN A 76 -2.86 16.55 -10.84
C ASN A 76 -2.96 15.32 -9.93
N VAL A 77 -2.18 14.27 -10.17
CA VAL A 77 -2.16 13.09 -9.28
C VAL A 77 -1.73 13.45 -7.85
N LEU A 78 -0.71 14.31 -7.68
CA LEU A 78 -0.32 14.75 -6.33
C LEU A 78 -1.43 15.54 -5.63
N ILE A 79 -2.07 16.48 -6.35
CA ILE A 79 -3.20 17.24 -5.82
C ILE A 79 -4.33 16.29 -5.44
N GLN A 80 -4.63 15.29 -6.28
CA GLN A 80 -5.66 14.30 -6.01
C GLN A 80 -5.37 13.52 -4.73
N ILE A 81 -4.15 13.00 -4.58
CA ILE A 81 -3.71 12.27 -3.39
C ILE A 81 -3.82 13.16 -2.14
N ALA A 82 -3.40 14.42 -2.22
CA ALA A 82 -3.50 15.36 -1.11
C ALA A 82 -4.95 15.69 -0.72
N LEU A 83 -5.83 15.90 -1.72
CA LEU A 83 -7.25 16.12 -1.49
C LEU A 83 -7.93 14.91 -0.86
N GLN A 84 -7.64 13.71 -1.36
CA GLN A 84 -8.12 12.47 -0.78
C GLN A 84 -7.63 12.30 0.66
N TYR A 85 -6.35 12.59 0.92
CA TYR A 85 -5.81 12.52 2.28
C TYR A 85 -6.55 13.45 3.23
N LEU A 86 -6.66 14.73 2.88
CA LEU A 86 -7.34 15.72 3.71
C LEU A 86 -8.80 15.35 3.95
N LEU A 87 -9.52 14.99 2.89
CA LEU A 87 -10.93 14.62 2.98
C LEU A 87 -11.12 13.42 3.91
N PHE A 88 -10.43 12.31 3.66
CA PHE A 88 -10.65 11.10 4.44
C PHE A 88 -10.10 11.24 5.87
N GLN A 89 -8.99 11.96 6.07
CA GLN A 89 -8.50 12.29 7.41
C GLN A 89 -9.55 13.08 8.20
N SER A 90 -10.18 14.08 7.58
CA SER A 90 -11.28 14.84 8.19
C SER A 90 -12.50 13.96 8.47
N LEU A 91 -12.87 13.05 7.57
CA LEU A 91 -13.99 12.12 7.80
C LEU A 91 -13.72 11.19 8.98
N TYR A 92 -12.51 10.60 9.08
CA TYR A 92 -12.13 9.77 10.24
C TYR A 92 -12.12 10.58 11.53
N ALA A 93 -11.58 11.80 11.50
CA ALA A 93 -11.59 12.70 12.64
C ALA A 93 -13.02 13.00 13.15
N ILE A 94 -13.96 13.28 12.24
CA ILE A 94 -15.37 13.53 12.59
C ILE A 94 -16.01 12.27 13.14
N MET A 95 -15.81 11.11 12.52
CA MET A 95 -16.37 9.85 13.01
C MET A 95 -15.81 9.45 14.38
N ASP A 96 -14.53 9.71 14.62
CA ASP A 96 -13.92 9.47 15.92
C ASP A 96 -14.51 10.37 17.00
N PHE A 97 -14.67 11.66 16.70
CA PHE A 97 -15.29 12.63 17.61
C PHE A 97 -16.78 12.34 17.88
N THR A 98 -17.53 11.81 16.92
CA THR A 98 -18.99 11.67 17.02
C THR A 98 -19.48 10.26 17.36
N VAL A 99 -18.77 9.21 16.93
CA VAL A 99 -19.22 7.82 17.03
C VAL A 99 -18.31 7.02 17.96
N PHE A 100 -17.00 7.00 17.67
CA PHE A 100 -16.08 6.08 18.34
C PHE A 100 -15.63 6.56 19.72
N HIS A 101 -15.56 7.88 19.94
CA HIS A 101 -15.15 8.51 21.20
C HIS A 101 -13.84 7.92 21.76
N THR A 102 -12.87 7.66 20.88
CA THR A 102 -11.66 6.92 21.27
C THR A 102 -10.85 7.69 22.32
N PRO A 103 -10.66 7.13 23.53
CA PRO A 103 -9.87 7.80 24.58
C PRO A 103 -8.43 8.03 24.11
N HIS A 104 -7.88 9.22 24.39
CA HIS A 104 -6.49 9.62 24.10
C HIS A 104 -6.10 9.79 22.62
N MET A 105 -7.05 9.76 21.68
CA MET A 105 -6.74 9.99 20.28
C MET A 105 -6.48 11.48 20.03
N ARG A 106 -5.20 11.85 19.85
CA ARG A 106 -4.84 13.21 19.45
C ARG A 106 -5.28 13.42 18.01
N LEU A 107 -6.33 14.22 17.80
CA LEU A 107 -6.72 14.76 16.50
C LEU A 107 -5.53 15.51 15.89
N SER A 108 -4.73 14.81 15.09
CA SER A 108 -3.58 15.37 14.40
C SER A 108 -3.64 14.99 12.93
N PHE A 109 -3.61 15.99 12.07
CA PHE A 109 -3.47 15.79 10.62
C PHE A 109 -2.13 15.16 10.25
N PHE A 110 -1.16 15.20 11.15
CA PHE A 110 0.14 14.59 10.98
C PHE A 110 0.17 13.13 11.44
N ALA A 111 -0.90 12.63 12.05
CA ALA A 111 -1.03 11.23 12.46
C ALA A 111 -2.11 10.54 11.62
N PRO A 112 -1.73 9.89 10.51
CA PRO A 112 -2.72 9.34 9.60
C PRO A 112 -3.46 8.14 10.19
N TYR A 113 -4.78 8.12 10.05
CA TYR A 113 -5.61 7.01 10.54
C TYR A 113 -5.48 5.77 9.66
N LEU A 114 -5.26 4.60 10.27
CA LEU A 114 -5.43 3.23 9.74
C LEU A 114 -4.77 2.93 8.38
N LEU A 115 -5.33 3.45 7.28
CA LEU A 115 -4.91 3.28 5.89
C LEU A 115 -4.34 4.56 5.27
N LEU A 116 -4.62 5.73 5.84
CA LEU A 116 -4.22 7.02 5.29
C LEU A 116 -2.71 7.24 5.28
N TRP A 117 -1.98 6.45 6.08
CA TRP A 117 -0.53 6.47 6.08
C TRP A 117 0.00 6.14 4.69
N PHE A 118 -0.61 5.19 3.99
CA PHE A 118 -0.17 4.81 2.66
C PHE A 118 -0.39 5.93 1.65
N LEU A 119 -1.44 6.74 1.84
CA LEU A 119 -1.73 7.88 0.98
C LEU A 119 -0.71 9.01 1.20
N ALA A 120 -0.37 9.29 2.45
CA ALA A 120 0.72 10.21 2.81
C ALA A 120 2.08 9.71 2.29
N SER A 121 2.40 8.44 2.52
CA SER A 121 3.63 7.82 2.02
C SER A 121 3.68 7.83 0.49
N HIS A 122 2.57 7.55 -0.20
CA HIS A 122 2.50 7.61 -1.67
C HIS A 122 2.76 9.02 -2.20
N PHE A 123 2.24 10.06 -1.53
CA PHE A 123 2.58 11.45 -1.85
C PHE A 123 4.10 11.68 -1.73
N CYS A 124 4.69 11.30 -0.59
CA CYS A 124 6.12 11.44 -0.32
C CYS A 124 6.99 10.65 -1.30
N TRP A 125 6.65 9.39 -1.59
CA TRP A 125 7.37 8.55 -2.55
C TRP A 125 7.42 9.17 -3.94
N ARG A 126 6.29 9.72 -4.43
CA ARG A 126 6.27 10.41 -5.72
C ARG A 126 7.16 11.65 -5.72
N LEU A 127 7.22 12.40 -4.62
CA LEU A 127 8.09 13.57 -4.49
C LEU A 127 9.56 13.17 -4.46
N LEU A 128 9.94 12.23 -3.59
CA LEU A 128 11.30 11.70 -3.48
C LEU A 128 11.78 11.09 -4.80
N LEU A 129 10.91 10.37 -5.49
CA LEU A 129 11.21 9.79 -6.79
C LEU A 129 11.44 10.89 -7.83
N ARG A 130 10.64 11.96 -7.84
CA ARG A 130 10.87 13.12 -8.73
C ARG A 130 12.24 13.76 -8.53
N LEU A 131 12.68 13.91 -7.28
CA LEU A 131 13.98 14.47 -6.94
C LEU A 131 15.15 13.60 -7.42
N THR A 132 14.94 12.29 -7.48
CA THR A 132 15.96 11.30 -7.85
C THR A 132 15.83 10.77 -9.29
N LEU A 133 15.01 11.42 -10.13
CA LEU A 133 14.76 11.01 -11.51
C LEU A 133 15.99 11.07 -12.41
N SER A 134 16.90 12.01 -12.16
CA SER A 134 18.14 12.17 -12.93
C SER A 134 19.19 11.11 -12.59
N TRP A 135 19.00 10.37 -11.49
CA TRP A 135 19.96 9.39 -11.02
C TRP A 135 19.76 8.05 -11.72
N LYS A 136 20.86 7.28 -11.85
CA LYS A 136 20.80 5.91 -12.36
C LYS A 136 19.89 5.06 -11.44
N PRO A 137 19.08 4.12 -11.98
CA PRO A 137 18.18 3.29 -11.19
C PRO A 137 18.84 2.60 -9.99
N LEU A 138 20.07 2.10 -10.16
CA LEU A 138 20.82 1.46 -9.09
C LEU A 138 21.10 2.40 -7.91
N TYR A 139 21.55 3.63 -8.16
CA TYR A 139 21.81 4.60 -7.08
C TYR A 139 20.52 4.98 -6.35
N ARG A 140 19.42 5.11 -7.07
CA ARG A 140 18.11 5.40 -6.49
C ARG A 140 17.67 4.29 -5.53
N LEU A 141 17.85 3.04 -5.93
CA LEU A 141 17.55 1.88 -5.10
C LEU A 141 18.46 1.82 -3.87
N LEU A 142 19.77 2.02 -4.05
CA LEU A 142 20.73 1.99 -2.94
C LEU A 142 20.39 3.05 -1.88
N VAL A 143 20.09 4.28 -2.31
CA VAL A 143 19.67 5.35 -1.39
C VAL A 143 18.34 5.04 -0.74
N ALA A 144 17.37 4.46 -1.46
CA ALA A 144 16.10 4.04 -0.86
C ALA A 144 16.31 2.98 0.24
N VAL A 145 17.15 1.97 0.00
CA VAL A 145 17.47 0.92 0.99
C VAL A 145 18.18 1.52 2.19
N MET A 146 19.16 2.40 1.96
CA MET A 146 19.89 3.08 3.02
C MET A 146 18.96 3.92 3.89
N LEU A 147 18.08 4.73 3.29
CA LEU A 147 17.11 5.53 4.02
C LEU A 147 16.13 4.65 4.81
N GLY A 148 15.65 3.56 4.24
CA GLY A 148 14.76 2.64 4.94
C GLY A 148 15.41 1.94 6.14
N VAL A 149 16.70 1.61 6.05
CA VAL A 149 17.47 1.07 7.19
C VAL A 149 17.73 2.15 8.24
N CYS A 150 18.14 3.35 7.83
CA CYS A 150 18.42 4.48 8.72
C CYS A 150 17.18 4.97 9.46
N ALA A 151 16.00 4.89 8.83
CA ALA A 151 14.75 5.35 9.43
C ALA A 151 14.42 4.65 10.76
N GLY A 152 14.81 3.38 10.93
CA GLY A 152 14.58 2.64 12.16
C GLY A 152 15.46 3.06 13.35
N TYR A 153 16.57 3.76 13.12
CA TYR A 153 17.46 4.28 14.17
C TYR A 153 17.06 5.67 14.68
N LEU A 154 16.21 6.39 13.95
CA LEU A 154 15.83 7.74 14.33
C LEU A 154 14.88 7.68 15.54
N PRO A 155 15.15 8.42 16.63
CA PRO A 155 14.32 8.46 17.83
C PRO A 155 13.10 9.37 17.59
N MET A 156 12.37 9.12 16.52
CA MET A 156 11.17 9.87 16.14
C MET A 156 9.99 8.92 16.22
N ASP A 157 8.94 9.33 16.94
CA ASP A 157 7.71 8.53 17.01
C ASP A 157 7.22 8.26 15.59
N GLY A 158 7.12 6.98 15.21
CA GLY A 158 6.69 6.55 13.88
C GLY A 158 5.27 7.02 13.49
N PHE A 159 4.54 7.56 14.46
CA PHE A 159 3.23 8.17 14.30
C PHE A 159 3.27 9.52 13.57
N TRP A 160 4.35 10.31 13.69
CA TRP A 160 4.49 11.57 12.96
C TRP A 160 4.66 11.29 11.45
N LEU A 161 3.63 11.64 10.68
CA LEU A 161 3.48 11.53 9.23
C LEU A 161 3.65 10.11 8.65
N SER A 162 3.62 9.07 9.49
CA SER A 162 4.07 7.73 9.09
C SER A 162 5.45 7.75 8.44
N PHE A 163 6.34 8.56 9.02
CA PHE A 163 7.69 8.78 8.54
C PHE A 163 8.45 7.46 8.38
N SER A 164 8.44 6.62 9.42
CA SER A 164 9.13 5.31 9.41
C SER A 164 8.67 4.43 8.24
N ARG A 165 7.36 4.19 8.11
CA ARG A 165 6.77 3.40 7.02
C ARG A 165 7.12 3.94 5.64
N THR A 166 7.13 5.27 5.50
CA THR A 166 7.46 5.92 4.23
C THR A 166 8.87 5.55 3.77
N PHE A 167 9.87 5.60 4.65
CA PHE A 167 11.24 5.24 4.25
C PHE A 167 11.46 3.73 4.17
N VAL A 168 10.87 2.95 5.10
CA VAL A 168 10.99 1.48 5.10
C VAL A 168 10.45 0.88 3.80
N PHE A 169 9.33 1.38 3.26
CA PHE A 169 8.76 0.84 2.03
C PHE A 169 9.22 1.54 0.74
N LEU A 170 10.01 2.62 0.84
CA LEU A 170 10.54 3.34 -0.33
C LEU A 170 11.30 2.44 -1.33
N PRO A 171 12.14 1.46 -0.91
CA PRO A 171 12.81 0.55 -1.82
C PRO A 171 11.84 -0.16 -2.77
N PHE A 172 10.72 -0.67 -2.25
CA PHE A 172 9.72 -1.39 -3.04
C PHE A 172 9.07 -0.48 -4.07
N PHE A 173 8.82 0.79 -3.73
CA PHE A 173 8.25 1.77 -4.66
C PHE A 173 9.22 2.04 -5.81
N VAL A 174 10.51 2.21 -5.51
CA VAL A 174 11.57 2.40 -6.50
C VAL A 174 11.72 1.17 -7.39
N ILE A 175 11.72 -0.04 -6.80
CA ILE A 175 11.77 -1.30 -7.56
C ILE A 175 10.57 -1.40 -8.52
N GLY A 176 9.39 -0.99 -8.07
CA GLY A 176 8.17 -0.95 -8.88
C GLY A 176 8.31 -0.05 -10.09
N TYR A 177 8.80 1.16 -9.87
CA TYR A 177 8.95 2.17 -10.91
C TYR A 177 10.03 1.82 -11.93
N ASP A 178 11.22 1.42 -11.48
CA ASP A 178 12.37 1.19 -12.38
C ASP A 178 12.39 -0.22 -12.98
N TYR A 179 11.97 -1.25 -12.21
CA TYR A 179 12.13 -2.66 -12.58
C TYR A 179 10.82 -3.43 -12.72
N GLY A 180 9.65 -2.85 -12.42
CA GLY A 180 8.36 -3.55 -12.40
C GLY A 180 8.06 -4.36 -13.67
N ALA A 181 8.19 -3.73 -14.84
CA ALA A 181 7.94 -4.38 -16.13
C ALA A 181 8.95 -5.52 -16.44
N SER A 182 10.20 -5.35 -16.05
CA SER A 182 11.29 -6.32 -16.26
C SER A 182 11.14 -7.54 -15.34
N ILE A 183 10.75 -7.32 -14.08
CA ILE A 183 10.45 -8.40 -13.14
C ILE A 183 9.26 -9.22 -13.65
N ARG A 184 8.22 -8.55 -14.16
CA ARG A 184 7.06 -9.24 -14.73
C ARG A 184 7.43 -10.10 -15.94
N SER A 185 8.25 -9.58 -16.87
CA SER A 185 8.63 -10.34 -18.06
C SER A 185 9.48 -11.59 -17.76
N ARG A 186 10.19 -11.59 -16.62
CA ARG A 186 11.00 -12.72 -16.14
C ARG A 186 10.23 -13.71 -15.26
N LEU A 187 8.97 -13.43 -14.94
CA LEU A 187 8.19 -14.30 -14.08
C LEU A 187 7.94 -15.64 -14.79
N ARG A 188 8.29 -16.75 -14.12
CA ARG A 188 8.26 -18.09 -14.71
C ARG A 188 6.82 -18.51 -15.06
N SER A 189 6.62 -19.05 -16.26
CA SER A 189 5.38 -19.73 -16.66
C SER A 189 5.45 -21.24 -16.36
N GLY A 190 4.30 -21.92 -16.36
CA GLY A 190 4.24 -23.38 -16.22
C GLY A 190 4.63 -23.92 -14.83
N TRP A 191 5.48 -24.95 -14.79
CA TRP A 191 5.87 -25.66 -13.56
C TRP A 191 6.53 -24.76 -12.51
N GLY A 192 7.34 -23.78 -12.93
CA GLY A 192 7.96 -22.82 -12.01
C GLY A 192 6.94 -22.00 -11.22
N ARG A 193 5.79 -21.71 -11.83
CA ARG A 193 4.67 -21.02 -11.16
C ARG A 193 4.00 -21.92 -10.11
N ARG A 194 3.82 -23.21 -10.40
CA ARG A 194 3.26 -24.17 -9.44
C ARG A 194 4.17 -24.34 -8.23
N ILE A 195 5.48 -24.48 -8.44
CA ILE A 195 6.48 -24.59 -7.37
C ILE A 195 6.46 -23.33 -6.48
N ALA A 196 6.40 -22.14 -7.09
CA ALA A 196 6.33 -20.90 -6.34
C ALA A 196 5.03 -20.78 -5.51
N ALA A 197 3.89 -21.20 -6.08
CA ALA A 197 2.62 -21.26 -5.35
C ALA A 197 2.67 -22.26 -4.18
N THR A 198 3.25 -23.45 -4.38
CA THR A 198 3.40 -24.43 -3.29
C THR A 198 4.34 -23.94 -2.20
N LEU A 199 5.44 -23.26 -2.55
CA LEU A 199 6.34 -22.65 -1.58
C LEU A 199 5.68 -21.50 -0.80
N SER A 200 4.83 -20.71 -1.46
CA SER A 200 4.02 -19.68 -0.80
C SER A 200 3.07 -20.27 0.25
N ALA A 201 2.42 -21.39 -0.08
CA ALA A 201 1.56 -22.13 0.85
C ALA A 201 2.37 -22.82 1.96
N ALA A 202 3.55 -23.34 1.64
CA ALA A 202 4.46 -23.92 2.64
C ALA A 202 4.95 -22.85 3.64
N LEU A 203 5.20 -21.61 3.19
CA LEU A 203 5.52 -20.49 4.07
C LEU A 203 4.36 -20.20 5.05
N LEU A 204 3.11 -20.20 4.59
CA LEU A 204 1.95 -20.06 5.48
C LEU A 204 1.90 -21.19 6.51
N GLY A 205 2.12 -22.44 6.08
CA GLY A 205 2.20 -23.59 6.97
C GLY A 205 3.32 -23.46 8.01
N TRP A 206 4.51 -23.03 7.58
CA TRP A 206 5.65 -22.80 8.46
C TRP A 206 5.37 -21.74 9.53
N ILE A 207 4.73 -20.63 9.14
CA ILE A 207 4.29 -19.59 10.08
C ILE A 207 3.23 -20.17 11.04
N GLY A 208 2.27 -20.94 10.53
CA GLY A 208 1.20 -21.56 11.33
C GLY A 208 1.68 -22.59 12.35
N LEU A 209 2.84 -23.21 12.13
CA LEU A 209 3.47 -24.14 13.09
C LEU A 209 4.21 -23.41 14.23
N GLY A 210 4.19 -22.06 14.25
CA GLY A 210 4.87 -21.27 15.29
C GLY A 210 6.39 -21.15 15.09
N ALA A 211 6.92 -21.60 13.95
CA ALA A 211 8.34 -21.53 13.65
C ALA A 211 8.80 -20.15 13.15
N PHE A 212 7.89 -19.18 13.09
CA PHE A 212 8.13 -17.83 12.60
C PHE A 212 8.07 -16.82 13.77
N ASN A 213 9.20 -16.66 14.46
CA ASN A 213 9.35 -15.80 15.64
C ASN A 213 9.69 -14.35 15.28
N ILE A 214 8.96 -13.74 14.33
CA ILE A 214 9.17 -12.33 13.97
C ILE A 214 8.01 -11.51 14.53
N SER A 215 8.33 -10.52 15.36
CA SER A 215 7.33 -9.57 15.87
C SER A 215 6.59 -8.88 14.71
N PRO A 216 5.24 -8.79 14.75
CA PRO A 216 4.46 -8.09 13.72
C PRO A 216 4.95 -6.67 13.44
N GLY A 217 5.55 -6.00 14.43
CA GLY A 217 6.09 -4.65 14.31
C GLY A 217 7.18 -4.52 13.24
N TRP A 218 7.96 -5.58 12.98
CA TRP A 218 8.96 -5.59 11.91
C TRP A 218 8.30 -5.48 10.53
N LEU A 219 7.20 -6.21 10.30
CA LEU A 219 6.46 -6.22 9.03
C LEU A 219 5.59 -4.97 8.84
N LEU A 220 5.11 -4.37 9.94
CA LEU A 220 4.32 -3.14 9.90
C LEU A 220 5.14 -1.91 9.51
N GLY A 221 6.45 -1.93 9.76
CA GLY A 221 7.37 -0.84 9.44
C GLY A 221 7.07 0.48 10.15
N SER A 222 6.24 0.48 11.21
CA SER A 222 5.91 1.69 11.98
C SER A 222 6.79 1.93 13.19
N MET A 223 7.48 0.90 13.69
CA MET A 223 8.27 0.97 14.91
C MET A 223 9.74 1.20 14.60
N THR A 224 10.40 1.94 15.48
CA THR A 224 11.86 2.07 15.55
C THR A 224 12.49 0.77 16.05
N TYR A 225 13.79 0.60 15.87
CA TYR A 225 14.48 -0.60 16.38
C TYR A 225 14.45 -0.65 17.91
N ALA A 226 14.55 0.50 18.58
CA ALA A 226 14.44 0.59 20.03
C ALA A 226 13.06 0.13 20.54
N GLU A 227 11.97 0.54 19.89
CA GLU A 227 10.61 0.08 20.22
C GLU A 227 10.42 -1.42 19.98
N LEU A 228 11.18 -2.00 19.05
CA LEU A 228 11.21 -3.45 18.79
C LEU A 228 12.13 -4.21 19.76
N GLY A 229 12.72 -3.52 20.74
CA GLY A 229 13.64 -4.08 21.73
C GLY A 229 15.10 -4.19 21.25
N HIS A 230 15.39 -3.76 20.03
CA HIS A 230 16.70 -3.89 19.40
C HIS A 230 17.46 -2.55 19.42
N HIS A 231 18.34 -2.41 20.41
CA HIS A 231 19.14 -1.20 20.62
C HIS A 231 20.55 -1.32 20.02
N GLU A 232 20.86 -2.46 19.39
CA GLU A 232 22.20 -2.71 18.87
C GLU A 232 22.50 -1.87 17.63
N TRP A 233 23.76 -1.46 17.47
CA TRP A 233 24.19 -0.69 16.30
C TRP A 233 23.97 -1.45 14.97
N PHE A 234 23.92 -2.79 15.00
CA PHE A 234 23.72 -3.63 13.83
C PHE A 234 22.25 -4.01 13.57
N ALA A 235 21.28 -3.43 14.30
CA ALA A 235 19.86 -3.74 14.14
C ALA A 235 19.34 -3.58 12.69
N GLY A 236 19.98 -2.73 11.88
CA GLY A 236 19.71 -2.58 10.46
C GLY A 236 19.92 -3.86 9.63
N ILE A 237 20.75 -4.81 10.09
CA ILE A 237 20.91 -6.12 9.44
C ILE A 237 19.60 -6.90 9.50
N TYR A 238 18.87 -6.84 10.63
CA TYR A 238 17.55 -7.47 10.73
C TYR A 238 16.59 -6.87 9.70
N ARG A 239 16.60 -5.56 9.49
CA ARG A 239 15.80 -4.89 8.45
C ARG A 239 16.14 -5.40 7.05
N LEU A 240 17.41 -5.61 6.73
CA LEU A 240 17.82 -6.21 5.46
C LEU A 240 17.31 -7.65 5.33
N GLY A 241 17.31 -8.43 6.41
CA GLY A 241 16.71 -9.75 6.46
C GLY A 241 15.20 -9.73 6.21
N ILE A 242 14.48 -8.75 6.80
CA ILE A 242 13.05 -8.52 6.53
C ILE A 242 12.83 -8.17 5.07
N TYR A 243 13.63 -7.28 4.46
CA TYR A 243 13.51 -7.00 3.02
C TYR A 243 13.73 -8.25 2.16
N ALA A 244 14.68 -9.10 2.51
CA ALA A 244 14.90 -10.36 1.80
C ALA A 244 13.68 -11.29 1.90
N LEU A 245 13.08 -11.40 3.09
CA LEU A 245 11.84 -12.14 3.32
C LEU A 245 10.67 -11.55 2.51
N GLU A 246 10.50 -10.23 2.51
CA GLU A 246 9.44 -9.53 1.80
C GLU A 246 9.56 -9.68 0.28
N ILE A 247 10.78 -9.56 -0.25
CA ILE A 247 11.06 -9.81 -1.67
C ILE A 247 10.81 -11.28 -2.02
N GLY A 248 11.27 -12.21 -1.18
CA GLY A 248 11.10 -13.64 -1.39
C GLY A 248 9.62 -14.06 -1.37
N SER A 249 8.91 -13.74 -0.30
CA SER A 249 7.47 -14.00 -0.16
C SER A 249 6.65 -13.29 -1.24
N GLY A 250 7.00 -12.05 -1.59
CA GLY A 250 6.42 -11.31 -2.70
C GLY A 250 6.58 -12.05 -4.03
N ALA A 251 7.79 -12.49 -4.35
CA ALA A 251 8.06 -13.25 -5.58
C ALA A 251 7.28 -14.56 -5.64
N LEU A 252 7.12 -15.25 -4.51
CA LEU A 252 6.28 -16.46 -4.41
C LEU A 252 4.80 -16.13 -4.63
N PHE A 253 4.30 -15.04 -4.02
CA PHE A 253 2.90 -14.64 -4.14
C PHE A 253 2.53 -14.24 -5.58
N LEU A 254 3.46 -13.63 -6.34
CA LEU A 254 3.24 -13.28 -7.75
C LEU A 254 2.86 -14.50 -8.61
N ALA A 255 3.19 -15.72 -8.18
CA ALA A 255 2.79 -16.95 -8.86
C ALA A 255 1.28 -17.24 -8.78
N TRP A 256 0.56 -16.69 -7.81
CA TRP A 256 -0.90 -16.85 -7.73
C TRP A 256 -1.64 -15.91 -8.68
N VAL A 257 -1.01 -14.83 -9.12
CA VAL A 257 -1.66 -13.77 -9.89
C VAL A 257 -1.96 -14.23 -11.32
N PRO A 258 -3.23 -14.19 -11.76
CA PRO A 258 -3.57 -14.52 -13.15
C PRO A 258 -3.04 -13.42 -14.09
N SER A 259 -2.58 -13.86 -15.26
CA SER A 259 -2.03 -12.94 -16.29
C SER A 259 -3.09 -12.45 -17.26
N LEU A 260 -4.13 -13.27 -17.47
CA LEU A 260 -5.18 -13.00 -18.44
C LEU A 260 -6.07 -11.82 -18.02
N THR A 261 -6.52 -11.07 -19.02
CA THR A 261 -7.63 -10.13 -18.93
C THR A 261 -8.88 -10.89 -18.47
N SER A 262 -9.45 -10.47 -17.35
CA SER A 262 -10.65 -11.11 -16.79
C SER A 262 -11.47 -10.10 -15.99
N ARG A 263 -12.58 -10.56 -15.38
CA ARG A 263 -13.36 -9.74 -14.45
C ARG A 263 -12.51 -9.21 -13.29
N LEU A 264 -11.47 -9.95 -12.89
CA LEU A 264 -10.51 -9.51 -11.88
C LEU A 264 -9.78 -8.22 -12.29
N THR A 265 -9.50 -8.07 -13.58
CA THR A 265 -8.82 -6.89 -14.14
C THR A 265 -9.70 -5.67 -14.02
N ASP A 266 -11.00 -5.82 -14.31
CA ASP A 266 -11.97 -4.74 -14.18
C ASP A 266 -12.16 -4.33 -12.70
N LEU A 267 -12.18 -5.29 -11.77
CA LEU A 267 -12.20 -4.99 -10.34
C LEU A 267 -10.90 -4.27 -9.90
N GLY A 268 -9.75 -4.69 -10.44
CA GLY A 268 -8.43 -4.09 -10.22
C GLY A 268 -8.31 -2.62 -10.61
N ARG A 269 -9.09 -2.16 -11.59
CA ARG A 269 -9.14 -0.74 -11.99
C ARG A 269 -9.79 0.15 -10.93
N ARG A 270 -10.60 -0.42 -10.03
CA ARG A 270 -11.43 0.31 -9.05
C ARG A 270 -10.96 0.12 -7.60
N THR A 271 -9.76 -0.39 -7.38
CA THR A 271 -9.26 -0.67 -6.02
C THR A 271 -9.07 0.57 -5.16
N LEU A 272 -8.99 1.77 -5.76
CA LEU A 272 -8.91 3.02 -4.99
C LEU A 272 -10.17 3.26 -4.14
N TYR A 273 -11.35 2.92 -4.66
CA TYR A 273 -12.62 3.04 -3.94
C TYR A 273 -12.66 2.06 -2.77
N VAL A 274 -12.29 0.81 -3.01
CA VAL A 274 -12.12 -0.22 -1.96
C VAL A 274 -11.15 0.27 -0.90
N PHE A 275 -9.97 0.77 -1.32
CA PHE A 275 -8.93 1.25 -0.42
C PHE A 275 -9.39 2.37 0.50
N LEU A 276 -10.16 3.34 0.02
CA LEU A 276 -10.57 4.46 0.85
C LEU A 276 -11.80 4.15 1.73
N LEU A 277 -12.74 3.36 1.23
CA LEU A 277 -14.01 3.09 1.91
C LEU A 277 -13.93 1.95 2.92
N HIS A 278 -13.05 0.96 2.72
CA HIS A 278 -13.04 -0.23 3.56
C HIS A 278 -12.69 0.04 5.03
N GLY A 279 -11.83 1.02 5.31
CA GLY A 279 -11.43 1.32 6.68
C GLY A 279 -12.61 1.78 7.55
N PHE A 280 -13.62 2.42 6.96
CA PHE A 280 -14.86 2.73 7.67
C PHE A 280 -15.63 1.47 8.03
N LEU A 281 -15.72 0.50 7.11
CA LEU A 281 -16.39 -0.77 7.38
C LEU A 281 -15.69 -1.56 8.48
N VAL A 282 -14.35 -1.62 8.46
CA VAL A 282 -13.57 -2.30 9.51
C VAL A 282 -13.78 -1.59 10.86
N ARG A 283 -13.71 -0.26 10.91
CA ARG A 283 -13.93 0.51 12.13
C ARG A 283 -15.36 0.35 12.68
N LEU A 284 -16.36 0.34 11.82
CA LEU A 284 -17.75 0.08 12.20
C LEU A 284 -17.93 -1.35 12.73
N ALA A 285 -17.28 -2.35 12.12
CA ALA A 285 -17.29 -3.72 12.62
C ALA A 285 -16.69 -3.81 14.02
N VAL A 286 -15.53 -3.17 14.25
CA VAL A 286 -14.90 -3.10 15.58
C VAL A 286 -15.83 -2.42 16.58
N TRP A 287 -16.39 -1.27 16.23
CA TRP A 287 -17.30 -0.50 17.09
C TRP A 287 -18.60 -1.25 17.42
N SER A 288 -19.17 -1.99 16.46
CA SER A 288 -20.38 -2.80 16.68
C SER A 288 -20.18 -3.94 17.68
N GLY A 289 -18.94 -4.25 18.05
CA GLY A 289 -18.61 -5.35 18.94
C GLY A 289 -18.79 -6.73 18.32
N VAL A 290 -18.96 -6.84 16.99
CA VAL A 290 -19.17 -8.13 16.30
C VAL A 290 -18.06 -9.15 16.60
N TYR A 291 -16.83 -8.68 16.80
CA TYR A 291 -15.68 -9.54 17.14
C TYR A 291 -15.81 -10.23 18.50
N ASN A 292 -16.63 -9.70 19.42
CA ASN A 292 -16.84 -10.31 20.74
C ASN A 292 -17.58 -11.65 20.63
N TYR A 293 -18.41 -11.84 19.60
CA TYR A 293 -19.15 -13.08 19.35
C TYR A 293 -18.31 -14.15 18.64
N ILE A 294 -17.07 -13.84 18.27
CA ILE A 294 -16.18 -14.75 17.54
C ILE A 294 -15.41 -15.58 18.56
N GLU A 295 -15.95 -16.73 18.97
CA GLU A 295 -15.37 -17.56 20.03
C GLU A 295 -14.46 -18.69 19.54
N THR A 296 -14.52 -19.02 18.24
CA THR A 296 -13.75 -20.12 17.65
C THR A 296 -12.97 -19.72 16.40
N SER A 297 -11.86 -20.42 16.17
CA SER A 297 -11.02 -20.26 14.97
C SER A 297 -11.73 -20.67 13.67
N LEU A 298 -12.83 -21.42 13.77
CA LEU A 298 -13.66 -21.79 12.61
C LEU A 298 -14.31 -20.59 11.90
N TYR A 299 -14.36 -19.42 12.55
CA TYR A 299 -14.84 -18.19 11.93
C TYR A 299 -13.79 -17.49 11.05
N ILE A 300 -12.52 -17.89 11.09
CA ILE A 300 -11.45 -17.25 10.28
C ILE A 300 -11.79 -17.30 8.77
N PRO A 301 -12.15 -18.46 8.17
CA PRO A 301 -12.57 -18.51 6.77
C PRO A 301 -13.79 -17.66 6.47
N VAL A 302 -14.72 -17.51 7.42
CA VAL A 302 -15.92 -16.68 7.29
C VAL A 302 -15.53 -15.20 7.21
N ILE A 303 -14.66 -14.73 8.10
CA ILE A 303 -14.14 -13.35 8.09
C ILE A 303 -13.44 -13.04 6.77
N VAL A 304 -12.57 -13.94 6.30
CA VAL A 304 -11.85 -13.78 5.03
C VAL A 304 -12.84 -13.74 3.84
N SER A 305 -13.88 -14.58 3.88
CA SER A 305 -14.93 -14.60 2.85
C SER A 305 -15.75 -13.31 2.83
N ILE A 306 -16.09 -12.76 4.01
CA ILE A 306 -16.77 -11.47 4.15
C ILE A 306 -15.88 -10.34 3.64
N ALA A 307 -14.58 -10.35 3.98
CA ALA A 307 -13.61 -9.37 3.46
C ALA A 307 -13.53 -9.42 1.93
N LEU A 308 -13.48 -10.61 1.33
CA LEU A 308 -13.52 -10.77 -0.13
C LEU A 308 -14.82 -10.23 -0.73
N LEU A 309 -15.97 -10.54 -0.12
CA LEU A 309 -17.27 -10.05 -0.56
C LEU A 309 -17.31 -8.51 -0.52
N PHE A 310 -16.85 -7.89 0.57
CA PHE A 310 -16.76 -6.44 0.68
C PHE A 310 -15.80 -5.82 -0.34
N ALA A 311 -14.67 -6.46 -0.63
CA ALA A 311 -13.78 -5.98 -1.68
C ALA A 311 -14.47 -5.98 -3.05
N ILE A 312 -15.25 -7.03 -3.37
CA ILE A 312 -16.00 -7.15 -4.62
C ILE A 312 -17.13 -6.11 -4.68
N THR A 313 -17.90 -5.94 -3.60
CA THR A 313 -19.03 -5.00 -3.57
C THR A 313 -18.56 -3.55 -3.64
N LEU A 314 -17.48 -3.18 -2.93
CA LEU A 314 -16.88 -1.85 -3.00
C LEU A 314 -16.24 -1.56 -4.36
N ALA A 315 -15.78 -2.60 -5.07
CA ALA A 315 -15.27 -2.47 -6.44
C ALA A 315 -16.39 -2.41 -7.50
N HIS A 316 -17.67 -2.52 -7.12
CA HIS A 316 -18.79 -2.49 -8.06
C HIS A 316 -18.90 -1.13 -8.79
N PRO A 317 -19.29 -1.08 -10.08
CA PRO A 317 -19.34 0.19 -10.83
C PRO A 317 -20.24 1.25 -10.17
N ALA A 318 -21.32 0.82 -9.53
CA ALA A 318 -22.27 1.71 -8.84
C ALA A 318 -21.59 2.52 -7.72
N VAL A 319 -20.70 1.89 -6.94
CA VAL A 319 -19.94 2.57 -5.87
C VAL A 319 -19.01 3.61 -6.48
N ARG A 320 -18.33 3.26 -7.58
CA ARG A 320 -17.54 4.24 -8.33
C ARG A 320 -18.39 5.42 -8.78
N HIS A 321 -19.56 5.18 -9.39
CA HIS A 321 -20.43 6.27 -9.85
C HIS A 321 -20.89 7.19 -8.71
N ALA A 322 -21.26 6.63 -7.56
CA ALA A 322 -21.71 7.39 -6.40
C ALA A 322 -20.59 8.23 -5.77
N PHE A 323 -19.38 7.65 -5.60
CA PHE A 323 -18.29 8.29 -4.88
C PHE A 323 -17.26 8.99 -5.78
N ARG A 324 -17.37 8.89 -7.10
CA ARG A 324 -16.45 9.55 -8.05
C ARG A 324 -16.32 11.06 -7.82
N PRO A 325 -17.40 11.84 -7.61
CA PRO A 325 -17.27 13.29 -7.38
C PRO A 325 -16.40 13.62 -6.15
N LEU A 326 -16.43 12.73 -5.16
CA LEU A 326 -15.73 12.88 -3.89
C LEU A 326 -14.27 12.40 -3.97
N ILE A 327 -14.03 11.25 -4.60
CA ILE A 327 -12.72 10.57 -4.65
C ILE A 327 -11.87 11.01 -5.85
N GLU A 328 -12.50 11.36 -6.97
CA GLU A 328 -11.85 11.82 -8.20
C GLU A 328 -12.44 13.17 -8.63
N PRO A 329 -12.25 14.25 -7.85
CA PRO A 329 -12.72 15.57 -8.24
C PRO A 329 -12.02 16.03 -9.52
N ASP A 330 -12.74 16.74 -10.39
CA ASP A 330 -12.18 17.24 -11.64
C ASP A 330 -11.22 18.42 -11.36
N ILE A 331 -9.92 18.13 -11.33
CA ILE A 331 -8.86 19.07 -11.00
C ILE A 331 -8.71 20.16 -12.07
N SER A 332 -9.24 19.95 -13.29
CA SER A 332 -9.25 20.99 -14.32
C SER A 332 -10.02 22.24 -13.91
N ARG A 333 -10.95 22.10 -12.94
CA ARG A 333 -11.72 23.22 -12.37
C ARG A 333 -10.97 23.97 -11.26
N VAL A 334 -9.92 23.38 -10.69
CA VAL A 334 -9.08 24.00 -9.66
C VAL A 334 -7.97 24.80 -10.34
N HIS A 335 -8.34 25.92 -10.95
CA HIS A 335 -7.37 26.89 -11.46
C HIS A 335 -6.64 27.55 -10.29
N PHE A 336 -5.41 27.12 -10.00
CA PHE A 336 -4.46 27.99 -9.35
C PHE A 336 -4.17 29.14 -10.32
N ASN A 337 -4.79 30.27 -10.07
CA ASN A 337 -4.64 31.49 -10.86
C ASN A 337 -3.16 31.92 -10.84
N ARG A 338 -2.36 31.44 -11.79
CA ARG A 338 -1.05 32.03 -12.12
C ARG A 338 -1.29 33.29 -12.96
N GLN A 339 -1.97 34.27 -12.38
CA GLN A 339 -1.90 35.65 -12.85
C GLN A 339 -1.32 36.52 -11.74
N GLY A 340 -0.01 36.41 -11.63
CA GLY A 340 0.87 37.34 -10.93
C GLY A 340 2.21 37.39 -11.64
N GLY A 341 2.21 37.21 -12.97
CA GLY A 341 3.38 37.52 -13.78
C GLY A 341 3.56 39.02 -13.72
N LEU A 342 4.55 39.47 -12.94
CA LEU A 342 5.08 40.82 -13.01
C LEU A 342 5.22 41.19 -14.49
N LYS A 343 4.34 42.11 -14.95
CA LYS A 343 4.52 42.82 -16.21
C LYS A 343 5.89 43.49 -16.09
N ARG A 344 6.91 42.94 -16.76
CA ARG A 344 8.08 43.73 -17.11
C ARG A 344 7.57 44.84 -18.04
N PRO A 345 7.70 46.13 -17.69
CA PRO A 345 7.41 47.19 -18.64
C PRO A 345 8.43 47.06 -19.77
N ALA A 346 7.93 46.91 -20.99
CA ALA A 346 8.74 47.10 -22.18
C ALA A 346 9.24 48.55 -22.20
N SER A 347 10.56 48.69 -22.23
CA SER A 347 11.36 49.74 -22.87
C SER A 347 10.72 51.12 -23.10
N TRP A 348 11.28 52.14 -22.47
CA TRP A 348 11.26 53.49 -23.02
C TRP A 348 12.60 54.21 -22.81
N PHE A 349 13.21 54.54 -23.95
CA PHE A 349 14.15 55.61 -24.28
C PHE A 349 15.63 55.54 -23.87
N ARG A 350 16.42 55.55 -24.96
CA ARG A 350 17.65 56.32 -25.25
C ARG A 350 18.93 56.02 -24.48
#